data_AF-A0A9E1IMA5-F1
#
_entry.id   AF-A0A9E1IMA5-F1
#
_cell.length_a   1.000
_cell.length_b   1.000
_cell.length_c   1.000
_cell.angle_alpha   90.00
_cell.angle_beta   90.00
_cell.angle_gamma   90.00
#
_symmetry.space_group_name_H-M   'P 1'
#
loop_
_entity.id
_entity.type
_entity.pdbx_description
1 polymer ?
#
loop_
_entity_poly.entity_id
_entity_poly.type
_entity_poly.pdbx_seq_one_letter_code
_entity_poly.pdbx_strand_id
1 'polypeptide(L)'
;MPFPLIIGGFAHFLFQAVAQTSTKRAGWLAVAIFGTLFMCLPFRWTISPSNWATLGFPDLKVGAGYAVAEAVNEVTPPGGMVLAPTGVAIWLATQPKHPAIVGFRYRHWSPIYAVYGAGEVQQRRAMLEMISGLRGAEQHFDLTVDELERRKIAVVVVPHQLPWRDRMEKALRERGYQLVRDVDTGVDQTYRPGVPLIKFDWAASPAAGIPPGYSVVRLGYSIWSRPDSSPTR
;
A
#
# COMPACT_ATOMS: atom_id res chain seq x y z
N MET A 1 38.20 -15.31 5.51
CA MET A 1 39.05 -14.76 6.60
C MET A 1 38.23 -14.65 7.88
N PRO A 2 38.78 -14.94 9.06
CA PRO A 2 38.03 -14.97 10.31
C PRO A 2 37.83 -13.53 10.82
N PHE A 3 36.81 -12.87 10.24
CA PHE A 3 36.33 -11.55 10.64
C PHE A 3 36.14 -11.36 12.17
N PRO A 4 35.71 -12.39 12.94
CA PRO A 4 35.54 -12.26 14.39
C PRO A 4 36.85 -12.01 15.15
N LEU A 5 37.96 -12.61 14.70
CA LEU A 5 39.26 -12.48 15.37
C LEU A 5 39.89 -11.10 15.13
N ILE A 6 39.67 -10.53 13.95
CA ILE A 6 40.17 -9.18 13.61
C ILE A 6 39.41 -8.12 14.42
N ILE A 7 38.09 -8.25 14.57
CA ILE A 7 37.28 -7.34 15.39
C ILE A 7 37.67 -7.46 16.87
N GLY A 8 37.85 -8.70 17.38
CA GLY A 8 38.25 -8.94 18.76
C GLY A 8 39.62 -8.34 19.09
N GLY A 9 40.62 -8.53 18.21
CA GLY A 9 41.95 -7.95 18.38
C GLY A 9 41.95 -6.43 18.32
N PHE A 10 41.20 -5.83 17.39
CA PHE A 10 41.09 -4.37 17.26
C PHE A 10 40.39 -3.73 18.48
N ALA A 11 39.30 -4.34 18.97
CA ALA A 11 38.59 -3.87 20.16
C ALA A 11 39.46 -3.93 21.42
N HIS A 12 40.27 -5.00 21.58
CA HIS A 12 41.18 -5.13 22.71
C HIS A 12 42.30 -4.08 22.68
N PHE A 13 42.87 -3.81 21.51
CA PHE A 13 43.89 -2.78 21.33
C PHE A 13 43.33 -1.36 21.59
N LEU A 14 42.12 -1.08 21.11
CA LEU A 14 41.40 0.17 21.40
C LEU A 14 41.18 0.37 22.90
N PHE A 15 40.75 -0.69 23.59
CA PHE A 15 40.45 -0.64 25.01
C PHE A 15 41.71 -0.32 25.83
N GLN A 16 42.85 -0.94 25.49
CA GLN A 16 44.12 -0.64 26.17
C GLN A 16 44.62 0.80 25.89
N ALA A 17 44.47 1.29 24.65
CA ALA A 17 44.86 2.66 24.30
C ALA A 17 43.99 3.73 24.99
N VAL A 18 42.70 3.45 25.17
CA VAL A 18 41.77 4.31 25.91
C VAL A 18 42.03 4.28 27.41
N ALA A 19 42.36 3.11 27.98
CA ALA A 19 42.62 2.95 29.41
C ALA A 19 43.87 3.70 29.90
N GLN A 20 44.82 4.00 29.01
CA GLN A 20 46.08 4.68 29.37
C GLN A 20 46.11 6.18 29.05
N THR A 21 45.05 6.76 28.48
CA THR A 21 45.03 8.18 28.08
C THR A 21 44.12 9.02 28.99
N SER A 22 44.47 10.30 29.21
CA SER A 22 43.62 11.21 29.99
C SER A 22 42.25 11.32 29.31
N THR A 23 41.17 11.38 30.11
CA THR A 23 39.77 11.28 29.66
C THR A 23 39.40 12.17 28.46
N LYS A 24 40.07 13.32 28.31
CA LYS A 24 39.88 14.23 27.16
C LYS A 24 40.48 13.69 25.86
N ARG A 25 41.62 12.99 25.91
CA ARG A 25 42.28 12.40 24.73
C ARG A 25 41.58 11.12 24.27
N ALA A 26 41.05 10.34 25.21
CA ALA A 26 40.22 9.18 24.93
C ALA A 26 38.96 9.53 24.10
N GLY A 27 38.31 10.66 24.42
CA GLY A 27 37.15 11.15 23.66
C GLY A 27 37.48 11.47 22.20
N TRP A 28 38.58 12.19 21.95
CA TRP A 28 39.01 12.51 20.58
C TRP A 28 39.42 11.27 19.79
N LEU A 29 40.09 10.32 20.44
CA LEU A 29 40.45 9.05 19.80
C LEU A 29 39.21 8.25 19.41
N ALA A 30 38.21 8.17 20.30
CA ALA A 30 36.94 7.51 20.01
C ALA A 30 36.22 8.16 18.81
N VAL A 31 36.11 9.49 18.78
CA VAL A 31 35.50 10.22 17.65
C VAL A 31 36.25 9.97 16.34
N ALA A 32 37.58 10.00 16.35
CA ALA A 32 38.39 9.73 15.16
C ALA A 32 38.21 8.30 14.67
N ILE A 33 38.13 7.32 15.57
CA ILE A 33 37.92 5.91 15.24
C ILE A 33 36.52 5.70 14.69
N PHE A 34 35.47 6.24 15.31
CA PHE A 34 34.10 6.15 14.80
C PHE A 34 33.94 6.86 13.45
N GLY A 35 34.55 8.04 13.28
CA GLY A 35 34.55 8.76 12.00
C GLY A 35 35.28 7.99 10.90
N THR A 36 36.42 7.38 11.22
CA THR A 36 37.18 6.54 10.28
C THR A 36 36.42 5.26 9.94
N LEU A 37 35.81 4.58 10.92
CA LEU A 37 34.94 3.43 10.70
C LEU A 37 33.74 3.81 9.82
N PHE A 38 33.10 4.95 10.04
CA PHE A 38 31.99 5.43 9.22
C PHE A 38 32.41 5.74 7.77
N MET A 39 33.61 6.31 7.59
CA MET A 39 34.18 6.60 6.26
C MET A 39 34.69 5.35 5.52
N CYS A 40 35.25 4.38 6.25
CA CYS A 40 35.81 3.15 5.70
C CYS A 40 34.79 2.02 5.55
N LEU A 41 33.63 2.10 6.22
CA LEU A 41 32.49 1.25 5.91
C LEU A 41 32.00 1.64 4.51
N PRO A 42 32.14 0.75 3.51
CA PRO A 42 31.60 1.04 2.20
C PRO A 42 30.09 1.25 2.37
N PHE A 43 29.56 2.39 1.92
CA PHE A 43 28.12 2.72 1.81
C PHE A 43 27.26 1.65 1.10
N ARG A 44 27.85 0.52 0.71
CA ARG A 44 27.34 -0.56 -0.13
C ARG A 44 26.86 -1.79 0.65
N TRP A 45 27.06 -1.92 1.96
CA TRP A 45 26.64 -3.13 2.68
C TRP A 45 25.13 -3.21 2.97
N THR A 46 24.42 -2.08 2.98
CA THR A 46 22.95 -2.08 3.00
C THR A 46 22.35 -2.04 1.60
N ILE A 47 23.16 -1.73 0.58
CA ILE A 47 22.75 -1.51 -0.81
C ILE A 47 23.62 -2.40 -1.70
N SER A 48 23.36 -3.70 -1.64
CA SER A 48 23.92 -4.61 -2.65
C SER A 48 23.31 -4.25 -4.00
N PRO A 49 24.09 -4.18 -5.09
CA PRO A 49 23.57 -4.10 -6.46
C PRO A 49 22.56 -5.21 -6.79
N SER A 50 22.63 -6.35 -6.09
CA SER A 50 21.65 -7.44 -6.22
C SER A 50 20.24 -7.07 -5.74
N ASN A 51 20.10 -6.04 -4.89
CA ASN A 51 18.82 -5.66 -4.29
C ASN A 51 18.10 -4.55 -5.09
N TRP A 52 18.71 -4.07 -6.19
CA TRP A 52 18.14 -3.01 -7.04
C TRP A 52 17.75 -1.73 -6.26
N ALA A 53 18.31 -1.54 -5.07
CA ALA A 53 18.00 -0.40 -4.23
C ALA A 53 18.67 0.85 -4.81
N THR A 54 17.87 1.78 -5.35
CA THR A 54 18.34 3.08 -5.81
C THR A 54 18.34 4.08 -4.66
N LEU A 55 19.47 4.73 -4.40
CA LEU A 55 19.52 5.88 -3.50
C LEU A 55 18.95 7.08 -4.26
N GLY A 56 17.82 7.59 -3.82
CA GLY A 56 17.17 8.79 -4.35
C GLY A 56 16.46 9.53 -3.23
N PHE A 57 16.00 10.75 -3.51
CA PHE A 57 15.05 11.38 -2.60
C PHE A 57 13.87 10.43 -2.42
N PRO A 58 13.43 10.18 -1.17
CA PRO A 58 12.31 9.30 -0.93
C PRO A 58 11.12 9.89 -1.67
N ASP A 59 10.62 9.15 -2.66
CA ASP A 59 9.35 9.50 -3.27
C ASP A 59 8.26 9.49 -2.18
N LEU A 60 7.24 10.32 -2.32
CA LEU A 60 6.12 10.27 -1.40
C LEU A 60 5.56 8.84 -1.49
N LYS A 61 5.63 8.07 -0.40
CA LYS A 61 5.15 6.67 -0.34
C LYS A 61 3.61 6.56 -0.45
N VAL A 62 2.97 7.59 -0.97
CA VAL A 62 1.53 7.81 -0.99
C VAL A 62 1.06 7.49 -2.41
N GLY A 63 0.52 6.29 -2.60
CA GLY A 63 0.02 5.85 -3.90
C GLY A 63 -1.33 6.47 -4.27
N ALA A 64 -1.78 6.21 -5.51
CA ALA A 64 -3.07 6.66 -6.07
C ALA A 64 -4.28 6.49 -5.12
N GLY A 65 -4.29 5.44 -4.31
CA GLY A 65 -5.38 5.16 -3.38
C GLY A 65 -5.54 6.19 -2.25
N TYR A 66 -4.54 7.02 -1.96
CA TYR A 66 -4.64 8.02 -0.89
C TYR A 66 -5.55 9.19 -1.28
N ALA A 67 -5.37 9.74 -2.49
CA ALA A 67 -6.21 10.84 -2.99
C ALA A 67 -7.69 10.40 -3.10
N VAL A 68 -7.92 9.15 -3.50
CA VAL A 68 -9.26 8.56 -3.52
C VAL A 68 -9.80 8.41 -2.10
N ALA A 69 -8.98 7.95 -1.15
CA ALA A 69 -9.39 7.82 0.25
C ALA A 69 -9.74 9.17 0.88
N GLU A 70 -9.01 10.24 0.56
CA GLU A 70 -9.33 11.61 0.97
C GLU A 70 -10.68 12.05 0.41
N ALA A 71 -10.89 11.91 -0.91
CA ALA A 71 -12.17 12.23 -1.55
C ALA A 71 -13.35 11.44 -0.98
N VAL A 72 -13.13 10.17 -0.64
CA VAL A 72 -14.14 9.31 0.01
C VAL A 72 -14.44 9.82 1.42
N ASN A 73 -13.43 10.23 2.20
CA ASN A 73 -13.63 10.75 3.54
C ASN A 73 -14.44 12.06 3.54
N GLU A 74 -14.21 12.93 2.54
CA GLU A 74 -14.96 14.18 2.36
C GLU A 74 -16.45 13.96 2.11
N VAL A 75 -16.81 12.92 1.33
CA VAL A 75 -18.21 12.67 0.92
C VAL A 75 -18.94 11.68 1.83
N THR A 76 -18.24 10.96 2.69
CA THR A 76 -18.86 9.98 3.57
C THR A 76 -19.51 10.69 4.77
N PRO A 77 -20.82 10.49 5.02
CA PRO A 77 -21.46 11.09 6.19
C PRO A 77 -20.84 10.54 7.48
N PRO A 78 -20.86 11.33 8.59
CA PRO A 78 -20.34 10.87 9.88
C PRO A 78 -20.97 9.53 10.31
N GLY A 79 -20.12 8.55 10.64
CA GLY A 79 -20.55 7.20 11.02
C GLY A 79 -20.99 6.31 9.85
N GLY A 80 -20.92 6.81 8.61
CA GLY A 80 -21.20 6.04 7.40
C GLY A 80 -20.22 4.88 7.21
N MET A 81 -20.71 3.81 6.58
CA MET A 81 -19.89 2.67 6.19
C MET A 81 -19.46 2.75 4.73
N VAL A 82 -18.22 2.37 4.43
CA VAL A 82 -17.62 2.43 3.09
C VAL A 82 -17.21 1.04 2.61
N LEU A 83 -17.58 0.73 1.37
CA LEU A 83 -17.00 -0.38 0.60
C LEU A 83 -16.02 0.18 -0.42
N ALA A 84 -14.74 -0.17 -0.26
CA ALA A 84 -13.69 0.26 -1.16
C ALA A 84 -12.72 -0.88 -1.51
N PRO A 85 -12.06 -0.82 -2.67
CA PRO A 85 -11.00 -1.74 -3.05
C PRO A 85 -9.88 -1.75 -2.01
N THR A 86 -9.22 -2.89 -1.86
CA THR A 86 -8.13 -3.09 -0.87
C THR A 86 -7.11 -1.95 -0.89
N GLY A 87 -6.70 -1.50 -2.10
CA GLY A 87 -5.72 -0.42 -2.26
C GLY A 87 -6.17 0.94 -1.72
N VAL A 88 -7.48 1.23 -1.71
CA VAL A 88 -8.06 2.48 -1.15
C VAL A 88 -8.40 2.29 0.32
N ALA A 89 -8.97 1.14 0.69
CA ALA A 89 -9.37 0.83 2.06
C ALA A 89 -8.20 0.88 3.06
N ILE A 90 -6.99 0.52 2.63
CA ILE A 90 -5.77 0.66 3.43
C ILE A 90 -5.50 2.11 3.81
N TRP A 91 -5.69 3.04 2.88
CA TRP A 91 -5.47 4.47 3.13
C TRP A 91 -6.61 5.11 3.91
N LEU A 92 -7.85 4.66 3.71
CA LEU A 92 -8.99 5.13 4.52
C LEU A 92 -8.72 4.95 6.01
N ALA A 93 -8.19 3.79 6.44
CA ALA A 93 -7.86 3.54 7.84
C ALA A 93 -6.76 4.45 8.41
N THR A 94 -6.02 5.17 7.56
CA THR A 94 -4.96 6.11 7.99
C THR A 94 -5.45 7.57 8.06
N GLN A 95 -6.64 7.85 7.54
CA GLN A 95 -7.18 9.22 7.51
C GLN A 95 -7.72 9.63 8.89
N PRO A 96 -7.58 10.92 9.27
CA PRO A 96 -8.31 11.47 10.40
C PRO A 96 -9.82 11.34 10.20
N LYS A 97 -10.55 10.94 11.25
CA LYS A 97 -12.01 10.75 11.22
C LYS A 97 -12.49 9.75 10.15
N HIS A 98 -11.70 8.72 9.88
CA HIS A 98 -12.03 7.73 8.87
C HIS A 98 -13.41 7.09 9.12
N PRO A 99 -14.17 6.78 8.06
CA PRO A 99 -15.45 6.12 8.20
C PRO A 99 -15.28 4.66 8.63
N ALA A 100 -16.40 4.00 8.96
CA ALA A 100 -16.40 2.56 9.11
C ALA A 100 -16.13 1.92 7.74
N ILE A 101 -15.28 0.90 7.69
CA ILE A 101 -14.93 0.21 6.45
C ILE A 101 -15.39 -1.25 6.50
N VAL A 102 -15.91 -1.76 5.39
CA VAL A 102 -16.33 -3.16 5.28
C VAL A 102 -15.17 -4.11 5.59
N GLY A 103 -13.97 -3.80 5.07
CA GLY A 103 -12.71 -4.49 5.34
C GLY A 103 -11.53 -3.85 4.57
N PHE A 104 -10.29 -4.15 4.96
CA PHE A 104 -9.10 -3.57 4.30
C PHE A 104 -7.88 -4.49 4.15
N ARG A 105 -7.58 -5.44 5.06
CA ARG A 105 -6.55 -6.48 4.81
C ARG A 105 -6.90 -7.81 5.48
N TYR A 106 -6.56 -8.92 4.81
CA TYR A 106 -6.74 -10.30 5.29
C TYR A 106 -6.19 -10.60 6.68
N ARG A 107 -5.12 -9.91 7.11
CA ARG A 107 -4.57 -10.05 8.46
C ARG A 107 -5.44 -9.45 9.57
N HIS A 108 -6.37 -8.56 9.26
CA HIS A 108 -7.19 -7.86 10.26
C HIS A 108 -8.57 -8.50 10.46
N TRP A 109 -8.80 -9.68 9.90
CA TRP A 109 -10.08 -10.37 10.02
C TRP A 109 -10.24 -11.15 11.31
N SER A 110 -9.13 -11.47 12.00
CA SER A 110 -9.20 -12.23 13.27
C SER A 110 -10.04 -11.53 14.35
N PRO A 111 -9.92 -10.20 14.59
CA PRO A 111 -10.84 -9.51 15.49
C PRO A 111 -12.29 -9.55 15.04
N ILE A 112 -12.56 -9.40 13.73
CA ILE A 112 -13.94 -9.47 13.18
C ILE A 112 -14.51 -10.87 13.37
N TYR A 113 -13.70 -11.90 13.12
CA TYR A 113 -14.05 -13.30 13.31
C TYR A 113 -14.44 -13.59 14.76
N ALA A 114 -13.67 -13.08 15.72
CA ALA A 114 -13.93 -13.29 17.14
C ALA A 114 -15.27 -12.70 17.59
N VAL A 115 -15.71 -11.59 16.98
CA VAL A 115 -16.94 -10.88 17.37
C VAL A 115 -18.16 -11.38 16.58
N TYR A 116 -18.01 -11.62 15.28
CA TYR A 116 -19.14 -11.87 14.36
C TYR A 116 -19.16 -13.27 13.74
N GLY A 117 -18.11 -14.07 13.94
CA GLY A 117 -18.01 -15.43 13.41
C GLY A 117 -17.60 -15.53 11.94
N ALA A 118 -17.52 -16.78 11.47
CA ALA A 118 -16.97 -17.12 10.15
C ALA A 118 -17.81 -16.59 8.98
N GLY A 119 -19.14 -16.66 9.09
CA GLY A 119 -20.06 -16.27 8.01
C GLY A 119 -19.97 -14.78 7.67
N GLU A 120 -19.89 -13.91 8.69
CA GLU A 120 -19.72 -12.47 8.50
C GLU A 120 -18.40 -12.14 7.80
N VAL A 121 -17.32 -12.78 8.24
CA VAL A 121 -15.99 -12.63 7.65
C VAL A 121 -16.02 -13.04 6.17
N GLN A 122 -16.67 -14.16 5.85
CA GLN A 122 -16.78 -14.65 4.49
C GLN A 122 -17.56 -13.68 3.59
N GLN A 123 -18.68 -13.13 4.06
CA GLN A 123 -19.48 -12.17 3.30
C GLN A 123 -18.72 -10.88 3.01
N ARG A 124 -18.17 -10.25 4.05
CA ARG A 124 -17.37 -9.02 3.89
C ARG A 124 -16.14 -9.27 3.01
N ARG A 125 -15.52 -10.45 3.10
CA ARG A 125 -14.42 -10.86 2.24
C ARG A 125 -14.87 -10.95 0.78
N ALA A 126 -15.99 -11.60 0.51
CA ALA A 126 -16.55 -11.71 -0.84
C ALA A 126 -16.83 -10.31 -1.44
N MET A 127 -17.39 -9.38 -0.64
CA MET A 127 -17.58 -7.99 -1.06
C MET A 127 -16.26 -7.29 -1.40
N LEU A 128 -15.25 -7.43 -0.54
CA LEU A 128 -13.93 -6.83 -0.75
C LEU A 128 -13.22 -7.42 -1.98
N GLU A 129 -13.31 -8.73 -2.19
CA GLU A 129 -12.75 -9.43 -3.34
C GLU A 129 -13.42 -8.96 -4.64
N MET A 130 -14.75 -8.81 -4.62
CA MET A 130 -15.50 -8.35 -5.78
C MET A 130 -15.16 -6.91 -6.15
N ILE A 131 -15.15 -5.98 -5.18
CA ILE A 131 -14.84 -4.58 -5.48
C ILE A 131 -13.36 -4.36 -5.80
N SER A 132 -12.48 -5.25 -5.33
CA SER A 132 -11.05 -5.22 -5.66
C SER A 132 -10.72 -5.87 -7.01
N GLY A 133 -11.70 -6.46 -7.71
CA GLY A 133 -11.50 -7.08 -9.02
C GLY A 133 -10.70 -8.37 -9.00
N LEU A 134 -10.74 -9.12 -7.89
CA LEU A 134 -10.04 -10.40 -7.82
C LEU A 134 -10.69 -11.43 -8.76
N ARG A 135 -9.86 -12.26 -9.39
CA ARG A 135 -10.31 -13.26 -10.36
C ARG A 135 -11.33 -14.20 -9.73
N GLY A 136 -12.47 -14.39 -10.40
CA GLY A 136 -13.59 -15.23 -9.94
C GLY A 136 -14.53 -14.55 -8.95
N ALA A 137 -14.24 -13.33 -8.48
CA ALA A 137 -15.09 -12.64 -7.52
C ALA A 137 -16.41 -12.13 -8.11
N GLU A 138 -16.58 -12.17 -9.43
CA GLU A 138 -17.85 -11.85 -10.11
C GLU A 138 -19.02 -12.73 -9.62
N GLN A 139 -18.73 -13.98 -9.22
CA GLN A 139 -19.74 -14.87 -8.65
C GLN A 139 -20.39 -14.33 -7.36
N HIS A 140 -19.77 -13.34 -6.72
CA HIS A 140 -20.26 -12.69 -5.51
C HIS A 140 -21.01 -11.38 -5.80
N PHE A 141 -21.30 -11.07 -7.07
CA PHE A 141 -21.97 -9.83 -7.45
C PHE A 141 -23.31 -9.65 -6.74
N ASP A 142 -24.22 -10.62 -6.88
CA ASP A 142 -25.59 -10.50 -6.34
C ASP A 142 -25.56 -10.42 -4.81
N LEU A 143 -24.75 -11.26 -4.16
CA LEU A 143 -24.50 -11.17 -2.72
C LEU A 143 -23.99 -9.79 -2.31
N THR A 144 -22.99 -9.25 -2.99
CA THR A 144 -22.43 -7.93 -2.62
C THR A 144 -23.48 -6.84 -2.74
N VAL A 145 -24.28 -6.88 -3.79
CA VAL A 145 -25.33 -5.92 -4.07
C VAL A 145 -26.45 -5.97 -3.01
N ASP A 146 -26.83 -7.15 -2.54
CA ASP A 146 -27.79 -7.31 -1.43
C ASP A 146 -27.22 -6.80 -0.10
N GLU A 147 -25.93 -7.03 0.14
CA GLU A 147 -25.23 -6.57 1.34
C GLU A 147 -25.08 -5.04 1.42
N LEU A 148 -25.08 -4.33 0.28
CA LEU A 148 -25.02 -2.86 0.25
C LEU A 148 -26.15 -2.23 1.07
N GLU A 149 -27.37 -2.73 0.90
CA GLU A 149 -28.52 -2.23 1.60
C GLU A 149 -28.57 -2.74 3.04
N ARG A 150 -28.36 -4.05 3.22
CA ARG A 150 -28.42 -4.69 4.55
C ARG A 150 -27.45 -4.05 5.54
N ARG A 151 -26.25 -3.67 5.08
CA ARG A 151 -25.19 -3.05 5.90
C ARG A 151 -25.28 -1.53 5.92
N LYS A 152 -26.24 -0.92 5.23
CA LYS A 152 -26.39 0.52 5.09
C LYS A 152 -25.08 1.19 4.65
N ILE A 153 -24.45 0.63 3.61
CA ILE A 153 -23.22 1.20 3.06
C ILE A 153 -23.56 2.58 2.48
N ALA A 154 -22.82 3.59 2.93
CA ALA A 154 -23.07 4.98 2.54
C ALA A 154 -22.31 5.32 1.25
N VAL A 155 -21.08 4.82 1.11
CA VAL A 155 -20.22 5.10 -0.03
C VAL A 155 -19.62 3.82 -0.61
N VAL A 156 -19.63 3.71 -1.94
CA VAL A 156 -19.02 2.61 -2.69
C VAL A 156 -18.01 3.17 -3.68
N VAL A 157 -16.80 2.64 -3.67
CA VAL A 157 -15.72 3.00 -4.60
C VAL A 157 -15.58 1.91 -5.65
N VAL A 158 -15.80 2.24 -6.93
CA VAL A 158 -15.75 1.28 -8.03
C VAL A 158 -14.55 1.60 -8.94
N PRO A 159 -13.52 0.73 -9.03
CA PRO A 159 -12.45 0.88 -10.01
C PRO A 159 -12.98 0.84 -11.44
N HIS A 160 -12.48 1.71 -12.32
CA HIS A 160 -12.88 1.74 -13.72
C HIS A 160 -12.47 0.50 -14.51
N GLN A 161 -11.45 -0.22 -14.03
CA GLN A 161 -10.87 -1.40 -14.70
C GLN A 161 -11.65 -2.70 -14.42
N LEU A 162 -12.73 -2.65 -13.62
CA LEU A 162 -13.53 -3.84 -13.34
C LEU A 162 -14.31 -4.28 -14.59
N PRO A 163 -14.23 -5.56 -14.99
CA PRO A 163 -15.00 -6.06 -16.15
C PRO A 163 -16.51 -5.92 -15.98
N TRP A 164 -17.00 -5.98 -14.73
CA TRP A 164 -18.42 -5.85 -14.37
C TRP A 164 -18.79 -4.45 -13.87
N ARG A 165 -17.99 -3.42 -14.19
CA ARG A 165 -18.21 -2.03 -13.76
C ARG A 165 -19.62 -1.55 -14.12
N ASP A 166 -20.01 -1.65 -15.38
CA ASP A 166 -21.29 -1.10 -15.85
C ASP A 166 -22.48 -1.77 -15.17
N ARG A 167 -22.38 -3.08 -14.93
CA ARG A 167 -23.36 -3.85 -14.16
C ARG A 167 -23.46 -3.33 -12.72
N MET A 168 -22.32 -3.06 -12.07
CA MET A 168 -22.27 -2.49 -10.72
C MET A 168 -22.84 -1.08 -10.67
N GLU A 169 -22.44 -0.20 -11.59
CA GLU A 169 -22.95 1.18 -11.64
C GLU A 169 -24.48 1.21 -11.86
N LYS A 170 -25.00 0.34 -12.72
CA LYS A 170 -26.45 0.18 -12.90
C LYS A 170 -27.13 -0.27 -11.60
N ALA A 171 -26.61 -1.30 -10.93
CA ALA A 171 -27.17 -1.82 -9.69
C ALA A 171 -27.14 -0.80 -8.53
N LEU A 172 -26.11 0.05 -8.49
CA LEU A 172 -25.98 1.17 -7.55
C LEU A 172 -27.04 2.24 -7.83
N ARG A 173 -27.20 2.67 -9.08
CA ARG A 173 -28.23 3.65 -9.48
C ARG A 173 -29.65 3.16 -9.15
N GLU A 174 -29.95 1.90 -9.44
CA GLU A 174 -31.25 1.28 -9.11
C GLU A 174 -31.54 1.29 -7.59
N ARG A 175 -30.51 1.29 -6.75
CA ARG A 175 -30.60 1.40 -5.29
C ARG A 175 -30.53 2.84 -4.77
N GLY A 176 -30.61 3.81 -5.68
CA GLY A 176 -30.63 5.23 -5.38
C GLY A 176 -29.26 5.85 -5.13
N TYR A 177 -28.15 5.15 -5.36
CA TYR A 177 -26.83 5.77 -5.27
C TYR A 177 -26.60 6.75 -6.42
N GLN A 178 -25.86 7.82 -6.13
CA GLN A 178 -25.51 8.86 -7.08
C GLN A 178 -24.00 8.92 -7.24
N LEU A 179 -23.53 9.14 -8.47
CA LEU A 179 -22.12 9.37 -8.75
C LEU A 179 -21.77 10.77 -8.22
N VAL A 180 -20.87 10.83 -7.25
CA VAL A 180 -20.45 12.09 -6.62
C VAL A 180 -19.21 12.64 -7.29
N ARG A 181 -18.24 11.78 -7.58
CA ARG A 181 -16.95 12.18 -8.10
C ARG A 181 -16.35 11.08 -8.95
N ASP A 182 -15.85 11.48 -10.12
CA ASP A 182 -14.93 10.66 -10.89
C ASP A 182 -13.50 11.10 -10.54
N VAL A 183 -12.74 10.22 -9.92
CA VAL A 183 -11.37 10.50 -9.48
C VAL A 183 -10.43 9.82 -10.45
N ASP A 184 -9.96 10.63 -11.39
CA ASP A 184 -8.84 10.26 -12.21
C ASP A 184 -7.55 10.53 -11.44
N THR A 185 -6.87 9.47 -11.02
CA THR A 185 -5.69 9.67 -10.19
C THR A 185 -4.49 10.14 -11.01
N GLY A 186 -4.57 10.13 -12.35
CA GLY A 186 -3.48 10.55 -13.23
C GLY A 186 -2.15 9.83 -12.95
N VAL A 187 -2.16 8.77 -12.14
CA VAL A 187 -0.97 8.04 -11.75
C VAL A 187 -0.57 7.16 -12.92
N ASP A 188 0.18 7.79 -13.81
CA ASP A 188 1.00 7.13 -14.79
C ASP A 188 2.16 6.47 -14.04
N GLN A 189 2.16 5.13 -13.96
CA GLN A 189 3.28 4.39 -13.36
C GLN A 189 4.54 4.40 -14.25
N THR A 190 4.56 5.12 -15.39
CA THR A 190 5.82 5.34 -16.12
C THR A 190 6.59 6.57 -15.63
N TYR A 191 7.67 6.29 -14.92
CA TYR A 191 8.87 7.12 -14.89
C TYR A 191 9.91 6.42 -15.80
N ARG A 192 10.46 7.03 -16.85
CA ARG A 192 11.55 8.03 -16.82
C ARG A 192 11.66 8.81 -18.14
N PRO A 193 11.82 10.14 -18.13
CA PRO A 193 12.56 10.85 -19.17
C PRO A 193 14.03 11.00 -18.73
N GLY A 194 14.97 10.44 -19.51
CA GLY A 194 16.39 10.80 -19.42
C GLY A 194 17.45 9.71 -19.36
N VAL A 195 17.13 8.41 -19.51
CA VAL A 195 18.17 7.35 -19.57
C VAL A 195 18.27 6.82 -21.00
N PRO A 196 19.47 6.80 -21.62
CA PRO A 196 19.64 6.25 -22.96
C PRO A 196 19.33 4.74 -22.94
N LEU A 197 18.45 4.33 -23.86
CA LEU A 197 18.10 2.93 -24.13
C LEU A 197 19.34 2.19 -24.65
N ILE A 198 20.01 1.42 -23.78
CA ILE A 198 20.86 0.33 -24.24
C ILE A 198 19.94 -0.84 -24.53
N LYS A 199 19.74 -1.12 -25.82
CA LYS A 199 19.07 -2.32 -26.32
C LYS A 199 19.88 -3.54 -25.86
N PHE A 200 19.29 -4.37 -24.99
CA PHE A 200 19.78 -5.73 -24.76
C PHE A 200 18.90 -6.70 -25.54
N ASP A 201 19.54 -7.42 -26.45
CA ASP A 201 18.94 -8.51 -27.22
C ASP A 201 18.95 -9.78 -26.35
N TRP A 202 17.76 -10.22 -25.90
CA TRP A 202 17.60 -11.39 -25.04
C TRP A 202 17.06 -12.57 -25.86
N ALA A 203 17.90 -13.10 -26.73
CA ALA A 203 17.73 -14.45 -27.25
C ALA A 203 18.60 -15.41 -26.41
N ALA A 204 17.95 -16.08 -25.43
CA ALA A 204 18.36 -17.30 -24.71
C ALA A 204 18.32 -17.17 -23.17
N SER A 205 17.17 -17.48 -22.57
CA SER A 205 17.12 -18.22 -21.30
C SER A 205 15.71 -18.77 -21.04
N PRO A 206 15.51 -20.10 -20.86
CA PRO A 206 14.20 -20.72 -20.72
C PRO A 206 13.81 -21.03 -19.26
N ALA A 207 14.00 -20.10 -18.31
CA ALA A 207 13.56 -20.31 -16.93
C ALA A 207 13.11 -19.01 -16.24
N ALA A 208 11.95 -19.09 -15.57
CA ALA A 208 11.19 -18.02 -14.91
C ALA A 208 10.35 -17.13 -15.83
N GLY A 209 9.08 -17.50 -15.98
CA GLY A 209 8.08 -16.80 -16.78
C GLY A 209 7.60 -15.48 -16.14
N ILE A 210 8.24 -14.38 -16.50
CA ILE A 210 7.61 -13.05 -16.56
C ILE A 210 7.99 -12.44 -17.92
N PRO A 211 7.06 -12.23 -18.86
CA PRO A 211 7.37 -11.61 -20.14
C PRO A 211 7.51 -10.08 -20.03
N PRO A 212 8.30 -9.43 -20.90
CA PRO A 212 8.47 -7.98 -20.93
C PRO A 212 7.31 -7.31 -21.67
N GLY A 213 6.77 -6.23 -21.09
CA GLY A 213 5.68 -5.45 -21.67
C GLY A 213 4.78 -4.86 -20.58
N TYR A 214 5.26 -3.84 -19.87
CA TYR A 214 4.41 -3.12 -18.93
C TYR A 214 3.63 -2.04 -19.68
N SER A 215 2.32 -2.15 -19.68
CA SER A 215 1.41 -1.10 -20.14
C SER A 215 1.20 -0.09 -19.00
N VAL A 216 1.27 1.20 -19.33
CA VAL A 216 0.76 2.28 -18.49
C VAL A 216 -0.75 2.10 -18.39
N VAL A 217 -1.27 1.93 -17.17
CA VAL A 217 -2.72 1.89 -16.97
C VAL A 217 -3.10 3.04 -16.05
N ARG A 218 -3.82 4.01 -16.61
CA ARG A 218 -4.48 5.09 -15.87
C ARG A 218 -5.48 4.47 -14.89
N LEU A 219 -5.28 4.67 -13.59
CA LEU A 219 -6.18 4.18 -12.54
C LEU A 219 -7.23 5.25 -12.23
N GLY A 220 -8.47 5.01 -12.64
CA GLY A 220 -9.64 5.83 -12.31
C GLY A 220 -10.59 5.12 -11.35
N TYR A 221 -11.30 5.89 -10.52
CA TYR A 221 -12.33 5.41 -9.60
C TYR A 221 -13.59 6.25 -9.68
N SER A 222 -14.75 5.59 -9.73
CA SER A 222 -16.05 6.22 -9.52
C SER A 222 -16.45 6.15 -8.05
N ILE A 223 -16.76 7.28 -7.43
CA ILE A 223 -17.24 7.37 -6.04
C ILE A 223 -18.76 7.57 -6.05
N TRP A 224 -19.47 6.63 -5.44
CA TRP A 224 -20.93 6.65 -5.35
C TRP A 224 -21.39 6.85 -3.91
N SER A 225 -22.32 7.77 -3.67
CA SER A 225 -22.94 7.95 -2.35
C SER A 225 -24.44 7.70 -2.40
N ARG A 226 -25.00 7.21 -1.29
CA ARG A 226 -26.45 7.18 -1.11
C ARG A 226 -26.92 8.59 -0.69
N PRO A 227 -28.02 9.12 -1.24
CA PRO A 227 -28.62 10.37 -0.76
C PRO A 227 -28.88 10.27 0.73
N ASP A 228 -28.61 11.35 1.46
CA ASP A 228 -28.75 11.40 2.92
C ASP A 228 -30.13 10.88 3.34
N SER A 229 -30.19 9.65 3.86
CA SER A 229 -31.35 9.16 4.58
C SER A 229 -31.29 9.83 5.96
N SER A 230 -31.66 11.11 6.00
CA SER A 230 -31.73 11.88 7.22
C SER A 230 -32.39 11.03 8.31
N PRO A 231 -31.81 10.88 9.51
CA PRO A 231 -32.53 10.26 10.60
C PRO A 231 -33.71 11.18 10.91
N THR A 232 -34.93 10.74 10.60
CA THR A 232 -36.11 11.24 11.28
C THR A 232 -35.84 11.08 12.78
N ARG A 233 -35.58 12.20 13.45
CA ARG A 233 -35.53 12.29 14.90
C ARG A 233 -36.88 11.92 15.50
#